data_AF-A0A147E7I6-F1
#
_entry.id   AF-A0A147E7I6-F1
#
_cell.length_a   1.000
_cell.length_b   1.000
_cell.length_c   1.000
_cell.angle_alpha   90.00
_cell.angle_beta   90.00
_cell.angle_gamma   90.00
#
_symmetry.space_group_name_H-M   'P 1'
#
loop_
_entity.id
_entity.type
_entity.pdbx_description
1 polymer ?
#
loop_
_entity_poly.entity_id
_entity_poly.type
_entity_poly.pdbx_seq_one_letter_code
_entity_poly.pdbx_strand_id
1 'polypeptide(L)'
;QLRADAAAAARRMIEAAARDGVSLSPISGYRSHQTQEATYRQWVSTYGQERADVASARPGYSEHQTGLAVDFGGSGACDLQPCFRDTPAAHWLAEHGAEYGFILRFPWQQQDTTGYWYESWHLRWIGQEQAQRYRDSGVHSYEEFVGAGPAPSYRD
;
A
#
# COMPACT_ATOMS: atom_id res chain seq x y z
N GLN A 1 -1.81 0.87 13.90
CA GLN A 1 -3.27 0.87 14.12
C GLN A 1 -3.96 0.96 12.77
N LEU A 2 -5.21 0.54 12.61
CA LEU A 2 -6.02 0.72 11.39
C LEU A 2 -7.46 1.05 11.79
N ARG A 3 -8.28 1.54 10.86
CA ARG A 3 -9.73 1.61 11.04
C ARG A 3 -10.25 0.20 11.37
N ALA A 4 -11.27 0.10 12.22
CA ALA A 4 -11.65 -1.19 12.84
C ALA A 4 -12.02 -2.28 11.82
N ASP A 5 -12.68 -1.90 10.72
CA ASP A 5 -13.04 -2.77 9.60
C ASP A 5 -11.81 -3.27 8.83
N ALA A 6 -10.91 -2.36 8.43
CA ALA A 6 -9.63 -2.70 7.80
C ALA A 6 -8.75 -3.55 8.73
N ALA A 7 -8.74 -3.27 10.03
CA ALA A 7 -8.01 -4.05 11.03
C ALA A 7 -8.55 -5.48 11.13
N ALA A 8 -9.87 -5.65 11.16
CA ALA A 8 -10.50 -6.97 11.20
C ALA A 8 -10.21 -7.76 9.90
N ALA A 9 -10.24 -7.10 8.75
CA ALA A 9 -9.87 -7.70 7.48
C ALA A 9 -8.39 -8.12 7.44
N ALA A 10 -7.47 -7.25 7.87
CA ALA A 10 -6.05 -7.54 7.92
C ALA A 10 -5.74 -8.76 8.80
N ARG A 11 -6.40 -8.89 9.96
CA ARG A 11 -6.23 -10.08 10.83
C ARG A 11 -6.61 -11.38 10.10
N ARG A 12 -7.78 -11.41 9.44
CA ARG A 12 -8.21 -12.59 8.67
C ARG A 12 -7.25 -12.92 7.54
N MET A 13 -6.72 -11.89 6.87
CA MET A 13 -5.74 -12.04 5.79
C MET A 13 -4.42 -12.62 6.30
N ILE A 14 -3.89 -12.12 7.42
CA ILE A 14 -2.66 -12.64 8.05
C ILE A 14 -2.85 -14.09 8.50
N GLU A 15 -3.99 -14.41 9.12
CA GLU A 15 -4.31 -15.79 9.54
C GLU A 15 -4.43 -16.75 8.35
N ALA A 16 -4.95 -16.28 7.22
CA ALA A 16 -5.03 -17.07 6.00
C ALA A 16 -3.65 -17.35 5.40
N ALA A 17 -2.83 -16.32 5.25
CA ALA A 17 -1.46 -16.48 4.78
C ALA A 17 -0.68 -17.47 5.66
N ALA A 18 -0.85 -17.40 6.98
CA ALA A 18 -0.20 -18.32 7.90
C ALA A 18 -0.65 -19.79 7.69
N ARG A 19 -1.92 -20.04 7.34
CA ARG A 19 -2.41 -21.39 6.99
C ARG A 19 -1.78 -21.91 5.70
N ASP A 20 -1.42 -21.01 4.79
CA ASP A 20 -0.70 -21.33 3.55
C ASP A 20 0.82 -21.37 3.73
N GLY A 21 1.32 -21.23 4.97
CA GLY A 21 2.75 -21.25 5.29
C GLY A 21 3.48 -19.94 4.97
N VAL A 22 2.76 -18.84 4.71
CA VAL A 22 3.31 -17.52 4.42
C VAL A 22 3.21 -16.61 5.64
N SER A 23 4.33 -16.01 6.05
CA SER A 23 4.33 -15.01 7.13
C SER A 23 4.04 -13.62 6.58
N LEU A 24 3.01 -12.97 7.12
CA LEU A 24 2.71 -11.56 6.86
C LEU A 24 2.85 -10.75 8.17
N SER A 25 3.74 -9.76 8.16
CA SER A 25 3.98 -8.86 9.29
C SER A 25 3.47 -7.46 8.96
N PRO A 26 2.45 -6.92 9.65
CA PRO A 26 2.05 -5.53 9.47
C PRO A 26 3.10 -4.60 10.09
N ILE A 27 3.78 -3.80 9.26
CA ILE A 27 4.89 -2.93 9.69
C ILE A 27 4.38 -1.52 10.00
N SER A 28 3.54 -0.98 9.12
CA SER A 28 3.07 0.40 9.20
C SER A 28 1.60 0.46 8.85
N GLY A 29 0.79 1.09 9.70
CA GLY A 29 -0.65 1.29 9.48
C GLY A 29 -0.98 2.77 9.50
N TYR A 30 -1.98 3.17 10.28
CA TYR A 30 -2.31 4.57 10.52
C TYR A 30 -1.09 5.40 10.94
N ARG A 31 -0.88 6.50 10.22
CA ARG A 31 0.07 7.56 10.57
C ARG A 31 -0.68 8.88 10.63
N SER A 32 -0.50 9.63 11.71
CA SER A 32 -1.10 10.95 11.85
C SER A 32 -0.50 11.96 10.86
N HIS A 33 -1.16 13.10 10.67
CA HIS A 33 -0.62 14.20 9.87
C HIS A 33 0.77 14.65 10.35
N GLN A 34 0.93 14.85 11.66
CA GLN A 34 2.19 15.27 12.26
C GLN A 34 3.29 14.20 12.10
N THR A 35 2.94 12.92 12.20
CA THR A 35 3.87 11.82 11.93
C THR A 35 4.32 11.81 10.47
N GLN A 36 3.38 12.01 9.53
CA GLN A 36 3.71 12.08 8.11
C GLN A 36 4.62 13.28 7.80
N GLU A 37 4.40 14.42 8.44
CA GLU A 37 5.27 15.60 8.31
C GLU A 37 6.70 15.31 8.77
N ALA A 38 6.87 14.67 9.92
CA ALA A 38 8.18 14.25 10.39
C ALA A 38 8.84 13.24 9.43
N THR A 39 8.09 12.24 8.95
CA THR A 39 8.60 11.26 7.97
C THR A 39 9.05 11.94 6.69
N TYR A 40 8.20 12.78 6.10
CA TYR A 40 8.52 13.46 4.84
C TYR A 40 9.75 14.36 4.98
N ARG A 41 9.84 15.15 6.07
CA ARG A 41 11.03 15.97 6.37
C ARG A 41 12.31 15.12 6.48
N GLN A 42 12.24 13.94 7.10
CA GLN A 42 13.38 13.03 7.18
C GLN A 42 13.79 12.54 5.79
N TRP A 43 12.84 12.19 4.93
CA TRP A 43 13.11 11.77 3.56
C TRP A 43 13.75 12.90 2.73
N VAL A 44 13.22 14.11 2.80
CA VAL A 44 13.79 15.29 2.13
C VAL A 44 15.23 15.53 2.59
N SER A 45 15.48 15.49 3.90
CA SER A 45 16.81 15.68 4.48
C SER A 45 17.80 14.60 4.03
N THR A 46 17.35 13.35 3.90
CA THR A 46 18.23 12.21 3.57
C THR A 46 18.48 12.06 2.07
N TYR A 47 17.47 12.31 1.25
CA TYR A 47 17.44 11.91 -0.16
C TYR A 47 17.16 13.05 -1.14
N GLY A 48 16.85 14.25 -0.63
CA GLY A 48 16.40 15.38 -1.44
C GLY A 48 14.89 15.35 -1.73
N GLN A 49 14.34 16.52 -2.05
CA GLN A 49 12.90 16.70 -2.23
C GLN A 49 12.32 15.88 -3.39
N GLU A 50 12.99 15.87 -4.55
CA GLU A 50 12.52 15.14 -5.73
C GLU A 50 12.33 13.64 -5.45
N ARG A 51 13.26 13.03 -4.72
CA ARG A 51 13.14 11.62 -4.33
C ARG A 51 12.11 11.40 -3.22
N ALA A 52 12.00 12.34 -2.28
CA ALA A 52 10.97 12.29 -1.23
C ALA A 52 9.54 12.40 -1.78
N ASP A 53 9.34 13.15 -2.86
CA ASP A 53 8.04 13.36 -3.51
C ASP A 53 7.50 12.10 -4.21
N VAL A 54 8.34 11.09 -4.47
CA VAL A 54 7.95 9.87 -5.18
C VAL A 54 8.07 8.59 -4.35
N ALA A 55 8.96 8.59 -3.35
CA ALA A 55 9.19 7.46 -2.43
C ALA A 55 8.59 7.68 -1.04
N SER A 56 8.01 8.85 -0.79
CA SER A 56 7.22 9.17 0.39
C SER A 56 6.00 9.98 -0.05
N ALA A 57 5.18 10.40 0.91
CA ALA A 57 4.00 11.22 0.66
C ALA A 57 4.10 12.55 1.40
N ARG A 58 3.73 13.65 0.74
CA ARG A 58 3.54 14.94 1.42
C ARG A 58 2.45 14.78 2.50
N PRO A 59 2.51 15.51 3.62
CA PRO A 59 1.45 15.49 4.63
C PRO A 59 0.11 15.89 4.02
N GLY A 60 -0.94 15.09 4.25
CA GLY A 60 -2.25 15.27 3.60
C GLY A 60 -2.48 14.38 2.38
N TYR A 61 -1.40 13.80 1.82
CA TYR A 61 -1.44 12.98 0.60
C TYR A 61 -1.06 11.51 0.87
N SER A 62 -0.87 11.14 2.14
CA SER A 62 -0.55 9.78 2.58
C SER A 62 -1.81 8.99 2.89
N GLU A 63 -2.05 7.88 2.20
CA GLU A 63 -3.21 7.03 2.48
C GLU A 63 -3.19 6.43 3.90
N HIS A 64 -2.02 6.35 4.55
CA HIS A 64 -1.92 5.95 5.95
C HIS A 64 -2.72 6.87 6.89
N GLN A 65 -2.93 8.14 6.53
CA GLN A 65 -3.73 9.06 7.33
C GLN A 65 -5.21 8.68 7.38
N THR A 66 -5.68 7.87 6.43
CA THR A 66 -7.06 7.35 6.42
C THR A 66 -7.27 6.19 7.40
N GLY A 67 -6.18 5.54 7.83
CA GLY A 67 -6.23 4.29 8.58
C GLY A 67 -6.70 3.08 7.74
N LEU A 68 -6.72 3.19 6.41
CA LEU A 68 -7.11 2.12 5.48
C LEU A 68 -5.92 1.52 4.73
N ALA A 69 -4.75 2.14 4.81
CA ALA A 69 -3.52 1.63 4.23
C ALA A 69 -2.66 0.92 5.27
N VAL A 70 -2.01 -0.15 4.84
CA VAL A 70 -1.08 -0.93 5.64
C VAL A 70 0.09 -1.39 4.78
N ASP A 71 1.30 -1.21 5.30
CA ASP A 71 2.50 -1.79 4.72
C ASP A 71 2.78 -3.14 5.38
N PHE A 72 2.96 -4.18 4.58
CA PHE A 72 3.30 -5.52 5.02
C PHE A 72 4.75 -5.88 4.71
N GLY A 73 5.34 -6.65 5.60
CA GLY A 73 6.60 -7.37 5.38
C GLY A 73 6.43 -8.88 5.51
N GLY A 74 7.55 -9.58 5.32
CA GLY A 74 7.67 -11.03 5.46
C GLY A 74 8.53 -11.44 6.66
N SER A 75 8.88 -10.49 7.54
CA SER A 75 9.81 -10.67 8.67
C SER A 75 11.27 -10.87 8.26
N GLY A 76 11.67 -10.32 7.11
CA GLY A 76 12.99 -10.52 6.52
C GLY A 76 13.70 -9.22 6.13
N ALA A 77 14.93 -9.34 5.64
CA ALA A 77 15.76 -8.19 5.25
C ALA A 77 15.18 -7.32 4.11
N CYS A 78 14.17 -7.82 3.40
CA CYS A 78 13.51 -7.13 2.30
C CYS A 78 12.27 -6.32 2.73
N ASP A 79 11.93 -6.27 4.01
CA ASP A 79 10.78 -5.53 4.51
C ASP A 79 10.84 -4.05 4.07
N LEU A 80 9.79 -3.59 3.38
CA LEU A 80 9.68 -2.23 2.80
C LEU A 80 10.84 -1.83 1.86
N GLN A 81 11.42 -2.81 1.15
CA GLN A 81 12.47 -2.60 0.16
C GLN A 81 12.05 -3.14 -1.21
N PRO A 82 12.66 -2.69 -2.33
CA PRO A 82 12.33 -3.19 -3.67
C PRO A 82 12.39 -4.71 -3.82
N CYS A 83 13.30 -5.39 -3.09
CA CYS A 83 13.40 -6.86 -3.11
C CYS A 83 12.21 -7.57 -2.44
N PHE A 84 11.34 -6.87 -1.71
CA PHE A 84 10.11 -7.45 -1.14
C PHE A 84 9.25 -8.09 -2.23
N ARG A 85 9.24 -7.50 -3.44
CA ARG A 85 8.44 -7.98 -4.59
C ARG A 85 8.70 -9.43 -4.98
N ASP A 86 9.88 -9.96 -4.64
CA ASP A 86 10.33 -11.30 -5.00
C ASP A 86 10.13 -12.30 -3.84
N THR A 87 9.46 -11.89 -2.76
CA THR A 87 9.21 -12.72 -1.57
C THR A 87 7.87 -13.47 -1.65
N PRO A 88 7.73 -14.62 -0.97
CA PRO A 88 6.44 -15.31 -0.85
C PRO A 88 5.32 -14.43 -0.30
N ALA A 89 5.65 -13.52 0.63
CA ALA A 89 4.69 -12.58 1.21
C ALA A 89 4.11 -11.63 0.16
N ALA A 90 4.94 -11.02 -0.69
CA ALA A 90 4.47 -10.13 -1.75
C ALA A 90 3.61 -10.87 -2.80
N HIS A 91 4.03 -12.07 -3.20
CA HIS A 91 3.26 -12.88 -4.14
C HIS A 91 1.89 -13.26 -3.56
N TRP A 92 1.85 -13.74 -2.32
CA TRP A 92 0.60 -14.10 -1.66
C TRP A 92 -0.34 -12.89 -1.50
N LEU A 93 0.19 -11.73 -1.12
CA LEU A 93 -0.60 -10.49 -1.00
C LEU A 93 -1.20 -10.07 -2.35
N ALA A 94 -0.44 -10.16 -3.43
CA ALA A 94 -0.90 -9.81 -4.77
C ALA A 94 -2.01 -10.75 -5.27
N GLU A 95 -1.92 -12.04 -4.93
CA GLU A 95 -2.89 -13.05 -5.33
C GLU A 95 -4.19 -12.99 -4.49
N HIS A 96 -4.05 -12.92 -3.16
CA HIS A 96 -5.16 -13.12 -2.23
C HIS A 96 -5.70 -11.83 -1.61
N GLY A 97 -4.99 -10.70 -1.69
CA GLY A 97 -5.36 -9.46 -0.99
C GLY A 97 -6.82 -9.02 -1.24
N ALA A 98 -7.28 -9.15 -2.48
CA ALA A 98 -8.64 -8.77 -2.88
C ALA A 98 -9.73 -9.62 -2.20
N GLU A 99 -9.44 -10.87 -1.85
CA GLU A 99 -10.37 -11.73 -1.09
C GLU A 99 -10.70 -11.15 0.29
N TYR A 100 -9.81 -10.34 0.85
CA TYR A 100 -9.96 -9.70 2.15
C TYR A 100 -10.28 -8.19 2.05
N GLY A 101 -10.46 -7.66 0.85
CA GLY A 101 -10.79 -6.26 0.63
C GLY A 101 -9.59 -5.33 0.46
N PHE A 102 -8.39 -5.87 0.25
CA PHE A 102 -7.18 -5.10 0.01
C PHE A 102 -6.77 -5.14 -1.46
N ILE A 103 -6.18 -4.05 -1.95
CA ILE A 103 -5.57 -3.96 -3.27
C ILE A 103 -4.11 -3.52 -3.14
N LEU A 104 -3.27 -3.96 -4.07
CA LEU A 104 -1.94 -3.39 -4.25
C LEU A 104 -2.10 -1.97 -4.77
N ARG A 105 -1.83 -0.97 -3.92
CA ARG A 105 -2.25 0.41 -4.21
C ARG A 105 -1.39 1.10 -5.28
N PHE A 106 -0.11 0.74 -5.33
CA PHE A 106 0.87 1.31 -6.23
C PHE A 106 1.53 0.20 -7.06
N PRO A 107 0.90 -0.23 -8.17
CA PRO A 107 1.42 -1.31 -9.02
C PRO A 107 2.62 -0.90 -9.89
N TRP A 108 3.33 -1.90 -10.40
CA TRP A 108 4.46 -1.70 -11.31
C TRP A 108 4.01 -1.01 -12.61
N GLN A 109 4.83 -0.10 -13.14
CA GLN A 109 4.54 0.69 -14.35
C GLN A 109 3.29 1.59 -14.28
N GLN A 110 2.77 1.88 -13.09
CA GLN A 110 1.60 2.75 -12.91
C GLN A 110 1.92 4.11 -12.28
N GLN A 111 3.21 4.49 -12.20
CA GLN A 111 3.64 5.74 -11.57
C GLN A 111 3.01 6.98 -12.23
N ASP A 112 2.85 6.99 -13.56
CA ASP A 112 2.24 8.12 -14.27
C ASP A 112 0.74 8.26 -13.99
N THR A 113 0.12 7.21 -13.46
CA THR A 113 -1.29 7.18 -13.05
C THR A 113 -1.44 7.46 -11.56
N THR A 114 -0.65 6.80 -10.72
CA THR A 114 -0.78 6.83 -9.25
C THR A 114 0.03 7.95 -8.60
N GLY A 115 1.05 8.49 -9.28
CA GLY A 115 1.99 9.47 -8.72
C GLY A 115 3.11 8.87 -7.86
N TYR A 116 3.05 7.59 -7.50
CA TYR A 116 3.99 6.90 -6.60
C TYR A 116 4.75 5.77 -7.30
N TRP A 117 5.93 5.45 -6.78
CA TRP A 117 6.69 4.28 -7.22
C TRP A 117 6.00 2.97 -6.86
N TYR A 118 6.46 1.89 -7.50
CA TYR A 118 5.98 0.55 -7.20
C TYR A 118 6.28 0.19 -5.74
N GLU A 119 5.24 -0.13 -4.98
CA GLU A 119 5.35 -0.53 -3.57
C GLU A 119 4.65 -1.87 -3.36
N SER A 120 5.38 -2.98 -3.55
CA SER A 120 4.85 -4.34 -3.40
C SER A 120 4.33 -4.67 -1.99
N TRP A 121 4.62 -3.83 -1.01
CA TRP A 121 4.21 -3.96 0.39
C TRP A 121 2.97 -3.14 0.74
N HIS A 122 2.57 -2.15 -0.07
CA HIS A 122 1.54 -1.18 0.31
C HIS A 122 0.15 -1.59 -0.14
N LEU A 123 -0.67 -1.99 0.83
CA LEU A 123 -2.01 -2.50 0.60
C LEU A 123 -3.05 -1.47 1.08
N ARG A 124 -4.02 -1.17 0.22
CA ARG A 124 -5.14 -0.29 0.53
C ARG A 124 -6.43 -1.08 0.68
N TRP A 125 -7.09 -0.93 1.83
CA TRP A 125 -8.43 -1.47 2.03
C TRP A 125 -9.50 -0.61 1.35
N ILE A 126 -10.30 -1.24 0.49
CA ILE A 126 -11.44 -0.62 -0.20
C ILE A 126 -12.77 -1.36 0.03
N GLY A 127 -12.76 -2.39 0.88
CA GLY A 127 -13.89 -3.28 1.11
C GLY A 127 -13.86 -4.51 0.20
N GLN A 128 -14.38 -5.63 0.68
CA GLN A 128 -14.25 -6.94 0.02
C GLN A 128 -14.91 -6.96 -1.37
N GLU A 129 -16.15 -6.49 -1.48
CA GLU A 129 -16.86 -6.43 -2.77
C GLU A 129 -16.13 -5.54 -3.79
N GLN A 130 -15.65 -4.38 -3.35
CA GLN A 130 -14.95 -3.44 -4.25
C GLN A 130 -13.58 -3.95 -4.66
N ALA A 131 -12.84 -4.62 -3.77
CA ALA A 131 -11.55 -5.21 -4.12
C ALA A 131 -11.71 -6.39 -5.11
N GLN A 132 -12.79 -7.17 -4.98
CA GLN A 132 -13.13 -8.20 -5.97
C GLN A 132 -13.47 -7.57 -7.32
N ARG A 133 -14.34 -6.55 -7.34
CA ARG A 133 -14.67 -5.81 -8.57
C ARG A 133 -13.44 -5.17 -9.22
N TYR A 134 -12.54 -4.61 -8.42
CA TYR A 134 -11.27 -4.07 -8.88
C TYR A 134 -10.45 -5.13 -9.61
N ARG A 135 -10.23 -6.28 -8.95
CA ARG A 135 -9.49 -7.41 -9.53
C ARG A 135 -10.15 -7.92 -10.82
N ASP A 136 -11.47 -8.06 -10.83
CA ASP A 136 -12.21 -8.64 -11.95
C ASP A 136 -12.33 -7.68 -13.15
N SER A 137 -12.17 -6.36 -12.91
CA SER A 137 -12.24 -5.35 -13.97
C SER A 137 -11.05 -5.36 -14.94
N GLY A 138 -9.91 -5.92 -14.52
CA GLY A 138 -8.69 -5.94 -15.31
C GLY A 138 -7.96 -4.59 -15.45
N VAL A 139 -8.45 -3.53 -14.80
CA VAL A 139 -7.75 -2.23 -14.75
C VAL A 139 -6.46 -2.33 -13.95
N HIS A 140 -5.54 -1.41 -14.19
CA HIS A 140 -4.18 -1.50 -13.64
C HIS A 140 -3.93 -0.60 -12.43
N SER A 141 -4.85 0.31 -12.12
CA SER A 141 -4.74 1.21 -10.96
C SER A 141 -6.10 1.52 -10.34
N TYR A 142 -6.08 1.95 -9.07
CA TYR A 142 -7.31 2.32 -8.38
C TYR A 142 -7.96 3.56 -8.99
N GLU A 143 -7.16 4.50 -9.50
CA GLU A 143 -7.60 5.70 -10.21
C GLU A 143 -8.42 5.37 -11.45
N GLU A 144 -7.95 4.41 -12.27
CA GLU A 144 -8.70 3.91 -13.42
C GLU A 144 -10.02 3.27 -12.98
N PHE A 145 -9.99 2.45 -11.92
CA PHE A 145 -11.16 1.76 -11.40
C PHE A 145 -12.28 2.72 -10.96
N VAL A 146 -11.91 3.81 -10.28
CA VAL A 146 -12.89 4.80 -9.79
C VAL A 146 -13.19 5.91 -10.81
N GLY A 147 -12.53 5.90 -11.98
CA GLY A 147 -12.72 6.90 -13.02
C GLY A 147 -12.21 8.30 -12.64
N ALA A 148 -11.22 8.39 -11.75
CA ALA A 148 -10.64 9.68 -11.31
C ALA A 148 -9.70 10.29 -12.37
N GLY A 149 -9.23 9.49 -13.32
CA GLY A 149 -8.15 9.86 -14.23
C GLY A 149 -6.76 9.81 -13.56
N PRO A 150 -5.67 9.95 -14.33
CA PRO A 150 -4.31 9.97 -13.78
C PRO A 150 -4.11 11.10 -12.78
N ALA A 151 -3.48 10.79 -11.64
CA ALA A 151 -3.10 11.73 -10.60
C ALA A 151 -1.58 11.73 -10.36
N PRO A 152 -0.73 11.97 -11.39
CA PRO A 152 0.73 11.98 -11.22
C PRO A 152 1.18 13.10 -10.27
N SER A 153 0.34 14.12 -10.10
CA SER A 153 0.54 15.29 -9.25
C SER A 153 -0.24 15.23 -7.94
N TYR A 154 -0.50 14.05 -7.34
CA TYR A 154 -0.68 14.00 -5.87
C TYR A 154 0.49 14.67 -5.11
N ARG A 155 1.53 15.06 -5.85
CA ARG A 155 2.65 15.88 -5.48
C ARG A 155 2.27 17.33 -5.19
N ASP A 156 1.29 17.97 -5.84
CA ASP A 156 1.09 19.43 -5.74
C ASP A 156 -0.08 19.88 -4.84
#